data_AF-A0A3G2Y0Z2-F1
#
_entry.id   AF-A0A3G2Y0Z2-F1
#
_cell.length_a   1.000
_cell.length_b   1.000
_cell.length_c   1.000
_cell.angle_alpha   90.00
_cell.angle_beta   90.00
_cell.angle_gamma   90.00
#
_symmetry.space_group_name_H-M   'P 1'
#
loop_
_entity.id
_entity.type
_entity.pdbx_description
1 polymer ?
#
loop_
_entity_poly.entity_id
_entity_poly.type
_entity_poly.pdbx_seq_one_letter_code
_entity_poly.pdbx_strand_id
1 'polypeptide(L)'
;MFVDVGAYIGAYTLRAVKNKCTVYSFEPNPNSFKILSLNVHDNKFDNVKLYNVALGSKEGEVTIELDFDETHVSQSGYKVKILTLDSLELSRIDLLKIDVEGFENEVLIGAENTLDRTNKVIIEVHERNRNFVNTKLQEHGLYKL
;
A
#
# COMPACT_ATOMS: atom_id res chain seq x y z
N MET A 1 1.55 8.98 -11.52
CA MET A 1 1.18 8.69 -10.14
C MET A 1 1.83 7.38 -9.70
N PHE A 2 2.50 7.40 -8.54
CA PHE A 2 3.03 6.22 -7.86
C PHE A 2 2.22 5.99 -6.58
N VAL A 3 1.83 4.73 -6.33
CA VAL A 3 1.12 4.32 -5.12
C VAL A 3 2.00 3.31 -4.36
N ASP A 4 2.33 3.64 -3.11
CA ASP A 4 3.21 2.88 -2.23
C ASP A 4 2.39 2.29 -1.06
N VAL A 5 1.99 1.03 -1.19
CA VAL A 5 1.25 0.30 -0.16
C VAL A 5 2.23 -0.46 0.73
N GLY A 6 2.14 -0.26 2.04
CA GLY A 6 3.14 -0.69 3.02
C GLY A 6 4.42 0.13 2.88
N ALA A 7 4.30 1.46 3.02
CA ALA A 7 5.38 2.38 2.72
C ALA A 7 6.53 2.35 3.76
N TYR A 8 6.30 1.76 4.93
CA TYR A 8 7.21 1.71 6.07
C TYR A 8 7.79 3.11 6.37
N ILE A 9 9.11 3.29 6.36
CA ILE A 9 9.77 4.59 6.57
C ILE A 9 9.97 5.40 5.28
N GLY A 10 9.48 4.93 4.13
CA GLY A 10 9.37 5.72 2.90
C GLY A 10 10.52 5.62 1.90
N ALA A 11 11.30 4.54 1.90
CA ALA A 11 12.43 4.39 0.96
C ALA A 11 12.01 4.54 -0.52
N TYR A 12 10.93 3.87 -0.93
CA TYR A 12 10.37 3.98 -2.29
C TYR A 12 9.66 5.30 -2.50
N THR A 13 8.87 5.75 -1.52
CA THR A 13 8.22 7.06 -1.51
C THR A 13 9.22 8.18 -1.84
N LEU A 14 10.30 8.34 -1.06
CA LEU A 14 11.30 9.40 -1.29
C LEU A 14 12.00 9.28 -2.65
N ARG A 15 12.26 8.05 -3.11
CA ARG A 15 12.89 7.81 -4.42
C ARG A 15 11.96 8.21 -5.57
N ALA A 16 10.68 7.84 -5.50
CA ALA A 16 9.70 8.19 -6.52
C ALA A 16 9.48 9.70 -6.60
N VAL A 17 9.41 10.37 -5.45
CA VAL A 17 9.26 11.82 -5.36
C VAL A 17 10.42 12.58 -5.99
N LYS A 18 11.66 12.13 -5.78
CA LYS A 18 12.85 12.71 -6.44
C LYS A 18 12.79 12.64 -7.97
N ASN A 19 11.99 11.72 -8.51
CA ASN A 19 11.71 11.62 -9.95
C ASN A 19 10.46 12.42 -10.37
N LYS A 20 9.99 13.36 -9.53
CA LYS A 20 8.84 14.25 -9.76
C LYS A 20 7.50 13.52 -9.91
N CYS A 21 7.37 12.30 -9.38
CA CYS A 21 6.09 11.60 -9.33
C CYS A 21 5.18 12.22 -8.28
N THR A 22 3.87 12.34 -8.54
CA THR A 22 2.87 12.45 -7.47
C THR A 22 2.76 11.10 -6.76
N VAL A 23 2.97 11.08 -5.45
CA VAL A 23 3.02 9.86 -4.64
C VAL A 23 1.89 9.80 -3.61
N TYR A 24 1.26 8.64 -3.49
CA TYR A 24 0.31 8.31 -2.43
C TYR A 24 0.88 7.13 -1.63
N SER A 25 1.13 7.32 -0.33
CA SER A 25 1.77 6.32 0.52
C SER A 25 0.88 5.93 1.68
N PHE A 26 0.77 4.62 1.91
CA PHE A 26 -0.09 4.02 2.92
C PHE A 26 0.77 3.21 3.88
N GLU A 27 0.73 3.55 5.16
CA GLU A 27 1.47 2.84 6.20
C GLU A 27 0.60 2.74 7.47
N PRO A 28 0.14 1.53 7.85
CA PRO A 28 -0.73 1.36 9.01
C PRO A 28 -0.02 1.49 10.35
N ASN A 29 1.27 1.14 10.46
CA ASN A 29 2.01 1.22 11.71
C ASN A 29 2.26 2.70 12.08
N PRO A 30 1.71 3.20 13.20
CA PRO A 30 1.83 4.61 13.56
C PRO A 30 3.28 5.06 13.83
N ASN A 31 4.14 4.14 14.27
CA ASN A 31 5.56 4.44 14.51
C ASN A 31 6.31 4.63 13.17
N SER A 32 6.12 3.70 12.24
CA SER A 32 6.70 3.79 10.89
C SER A 32 6.15 4.99 10.12
N PHE A 33 4.83 5.23 10.21
CA PHE A 33 4.17 6.37 9.60
C PHE A 33 4.72 7.71 10.11
N LYS A 34 5.03 7.80 11.41
CA LYS A 34 5.66 9.00 11.98
C LYS A 34 7.04 9.26 11.36
N ILE A 35 7.85 8.23 11.18
CA ILE A 35 9.18 8.35 10.54
C ILE A 35 9.03 8.72 9.06
N LEU A 36 8.11 8.06 8.33
CA LEU A 36 7.76 8.40 6.95
C LEU A 36 7.37 9.88 6.80
N SER A 37 6.53 10.38 7.72
CA SER A 37 6.08 11.77 7.72
C SER A 37 7.23 12.75 7.94
N LEU A 38 8.13 12.46 8.87
CA LEU A 38 9.35 13.26 9.09
C LEU A 38 10.26 13.23 7.87
N ASN A 39 10.48 12.06 7.29
CA ASN A 39 11.31 11.90 6.09
C ASN A 39 10.78 12.73 4.90
N VAL A 40 9.47 12.76 4.68
CA VAL A 40 8.85 13.59 3.63
C VAL A 40 8.96 15.08 3.97
N HIS A 41 8.69 15.45 5.22
CA HIS A 41 8.74 16.84 5.69
C HIS A 41 10.14 17.44 5.58
N ASP A 42 11.16 16.74 6.07
CA ASP A 42 12.55 17.24 6.13
C ASP A 42 13.15 17.40 4.72
N ASN A 43 12.69 16.61 3.76
CA ASN A 43 13.07 16.74 2.35
C ASN A 43 12.23 17.78 1.59
N LYS A 44 11.25 18.44 2.24
CA LYS A 44 10.40 19.51 1.69
C LYS A 44 9.63 19.09 0.44
N PHE A 45 9.13 17.86 0.43
CA PHE A 45 8.34 17.35 -0.69
C PHE A 45 6.86 17.70 -0.52
N ASP A 46 6.27 18.30 -1.57
CA ASP A 46 4.87 18.76 -1.63
C ASP A 46 3.98 17.84 -2.50
N ASN A 47 4.59 17.00 -3.32
CA ASN A 47 3.94 16.05 -4.22
C ASN A 47 3.70 14.66 -3.59
N VAL A 48 3.51 14.61 -2.26
CA VAL A 48 3.27 13.37 -1.49
C VAL A 48 2.02 13.50 -0.65
N LYS A 49 1.14 12.50 -0.72
CA LYS A 49 0.02 12.33 0.21
C LYS A 49 0.27 11.10 1.07
N LEU A 50 0.24 11.28 2.37
CA LEU A 50 0.52 10.25 3.36
C LEU A 50 -0.77 9.85 4.10
N TYR A 51 -0.99 8.54 4.24
CA TYR A 51 -2.17 7.99 4.91
C TYR A 51 -1.74 6.98 5.98
N ASN A 52 -2.04 7.26 7.24
CA ASN A 52 -1.85 6.31 8.35
C ASN A 52 -3.05 5.36 8.44
N VAL A 53 -3.16 4.49 7.44
CA VAL A 53 -4.28 3.55 7.29
C VAL A 53 -3.75 2.23 6.73
N ALA A 54 -4.45 1.16 7.03
CA ALA A 54 -4.30 -0.10 6.32
C ALA A 54 -5.09 -0.07 5.00
N LEU A 55 -4.70 -0.91 4.05
CA LEU A 55 -5.49 -1.19 2.86
C LEU A 55 -5.94 -2.65 2.88
N GLY A 56 -7.18 -2.91 2.49
CA GLY A 56 -7.73 -4.27 2.42
C GLY A 56 -9.06 -4.32 1.67
N SER A 57 -9.80 -5.42 1.82
CA SER A 57 -10.98 -5.73 1.02
C SER A 57 -12.23 -4.92 1.38
N LYS A 58 -12.25 -4.29 2.57
CA LYS A 58 -13.40 -3.54 3.07
C LYS A 58 -12.97 -2.40 3.98
N GLU A 59 -13.71 -1.30 3.93
CA GLU A 59 -13.54 -0.18 4.86
C GLU A 59 -13.99 -0.50 6.28
N GLY A 60 -13.31 0.10 7.25
CA GLY A 60 -13.65 -0.01 8.66
C GLY A 60 -12.48 0.31 9.57
N GLU A 61 -12.37 -0.46 10.64
CA GLU A 61 -11.27 -0.43 11.60
C GLU A 61 -10.73 -1.84 11.77
N VAL A 62 -9.41 -1.96 11.85
CA VAL A 62 -8.71 -3.20 12.13
C VAL A 62 -7.75 -2.96 13.30
N THR A 63 -7.59 -3.97 14.16
CA THR A 63 -6.58 -3.94 15.21
C THR A 63 -5.31 -4.57 14.67
N ILE A 64 -4.19 -3.87 14.78
CA ILE A 64 -2.86 -4.36 14.42
C ILE A 64 -1.98 -4.51 15.66
N GLU A 65 -1.18 -5.55 15.68
CA GLU A 65 -0.10 -5.72 16.63
C GLU A 65 1.20 -5.24 15.98
N LEU A 66 1.98 -4.48 16.74
CA LEU A 66 3.26 -3.95 16.28
C LEU A 66 4.33 -4.87 16.83
N ASP A 67 4.98 -5.61 15.96
CA ASP A 67 6.29 -6.18 16.27
C ASP A 67 7.37 -5.24 15.72
N PHE A 68 8.60 -5.33 16.23
CA PHE A 68 9.64 -4.31 16.01
C PHE A 68 9.82 -3.85 14.55
N ASP A 69 9.57 -4.75 13.57
CA ASP A 69 9.60 -4.44 12.14
C ASP A 69 8.37 -4.92 11.34
N GLU A 70 7.39 -5.59 11.96
CA GLU A 70 6.25 -6.20 11.25
C GLU A 70 4.90 -5.72 11.80
N THR A 71 3.90 -5.71 10.93
CA THR A 71 2.52 -5.35 11.28
C THR A 71 1.57 -6.48 10.93
N HIS A 72 0.92 -7.03 11.95
CA HIS A 72 -0.03 -8.15 11.81
C HIS A 72 -1.41 -7.77 12.33
N VAL A 73 -2.47 -8.30 11.72
CA VAL A 73 -3.83 -8.15 12.24
C VAL A 73 -4.01 -8.99 13.50
N SER A 74 -4.52 -8.40 14.58
CA SER A 74 -4.64 -9.03 15.91
C SER A 74 -5.96 -8.66 16.60
N GLN A 75 -6.29 -9.35 17.69
CA GLN A 75 -7.43 -8.98 18.56
C GLN A 75 -7.06 -7.94 19.62
N SER A 76 -5.76 -7.74 19.86
CA SER A 76 -5.19 -6.77 20.78
C SER A 76 -4.14 -5.91 20.07
N GLY A 77 -4.03 -4.63 20.43
CA GLY A 77 -3.05 -3.72 19.83
C GLY A 77 -3.65 -2.38 19.43
N TYR A 78 -3.11 -1.79 18.36
CA TYR A 78 -3.48 -0.47 17.87
C TYR A 78 -4.64 -0.57 16.89
N LYS A 79 -5.68 0.24 17.12
CA LYS A 79 -6.78 0.40 16.18
C LYS A 79 -6.35 1.33 15.06
N VAL A 80 -6.45 0.85 13.83
CA VAL A 80 -6.09 1.61 12.63
C VAL A 80 -7.25 1.55 11.64
N LYS A 81 -7.51 2.67 10.97
CA LYS A 81 -8.52 2.72 9.92
C LYS A 81 -8.05 1.85 8.74
N ILE A 82 -8.97 1.08 8.18
CA ILE A 82 -8.74 0.35 6.93
C ILE A 82 -9.60 0.95 5.82
N LEU A 83 -9.00 1.11 4.64
CA LEU A 83 -9.66 1.58 3.42
C LEU A 83 -9.53 0.51 2.31
N THR A 84 -10.36 0.62 1.29
CA THR A 84 -10.10 -0.04 0.01
C THR A 84 -9.31 0.92 -0.89
N LEU A 85 -8.51 0.40 -1.82
CA LEU A 85 -7.87 1.28 -2.83
C LEU A 85 -8.93 1.92 -3.73
N ASP A 86 -10.01 1.18 -4.02
CA ASP A 86 -11.10 1.66 -4.87
C ASP A 86 -11.81 2.89 -4.30
N SER A 87 -11.98 2.99 -2.98
CA SER A 87 -12.69 4.13 -2.37
C SER A 87 -11.92 5.45 -2.37
N LEU A 88 -10.63 5.41 -2.72
CA LEU A 88 -9.82 6.61 -2.92
C LEU A 88 -10.06 7.27 -4.28
N GLU A 89 -10.77 6.58 -5.18
CA GLU A 89 -11.13 7.06 -6.52
C GLU A 89 -9.94 7.66 -7.29
N LEU A 90 -8.74 7.06 -7.11
CA LEU A 90 -7.53 7.55 -7.75
C LEU A 90 -7.68 7.49 -9.27
N SER A 91 -7.08 8.46 -9.97
CA SER A 91 -6.96 8.41 -11.42
C SER A 91 -6.03 7.25 -11.85
N ARG A 92 -5.60 7.24 -13.11
CA ARG A 92 -4.61 6.28 -13.60
C ARG A 92 -3.38 6.20 -12.70
N ILE A 93 -2.97 4.97 -12.36
CA ILE A 93 -1.76 4.67 -11.59
C ILE A 93 -0.69 4.18 -12.57
N ASP A 94 0.48 4.83 -12.58
CA ASP A 94 1.59 4.43 -13.46
C ASP A 94 2.38 3.24 -12.89
N LEU A 95 2.47 3.20 -11.56
CA LEU A 95 3.08 2.11 -10.80
C LEU A 95 2.40 1.98 -9.44
N LEU A 96 1.89 0.78 -9.15
CA LEU A 96 1.39 0.36 -7.84
C LEU A 96 2.43 -0.59 -7.22
N LYS A 97 2.97 -0.24 -6.06
CA LYS A 97 3.82 -1.12 -5.27
C LYS A 97 3.04 -1.61 -4.07
N ILE A 98 3.07 -2.92 -3.83
CA ILE A 98 2.43 -3.59 -2.70
C ILE A 98 3.49 -4.44 -2.00
N ASP A 99 3.72 -4.16 -0.73
CA ASP A 99 4.65 -4.89 0.12
C ASP A 99 4.02 -4.89 1.51
N VAL A 100 3.26 -5.94 1.78
CA VAL A 100 2.40 -6.06 2.95
C VAL A 100 2.53 -7.47 3.47
N GLU A 101 2.74 -7.61 4.78
CA GLU A 101 3.10 -8.85 5.46
C GLU A 101 1.97 -9.91 5.45
N GLY A 102 1.69 -10.47 4.28
CA GLY A 102 0.69 -11.53 4.08
C GLY A 102 -0.75 -11.04 3.87
N PHE A 103 -0.97 -9.72 3.70
CA PHE A 103 -2.27 -9.09 3.47
C PHE A 103 -2.56 -8.77 1.98
N GLU A 104 -1.78 -9.32 1.06
CA GLU A 104 -1.78 -9.00 -0.37
C GLU A 104 -3.14 -9.29 -1.01
N ASN A 105 -3.74 -10.44 -0.70
CA ASN A 105 -5.05 -10.81 -1.26
C ASN A 105 -6.11 -9.77 -0.90
N GLU A 106 -6.13 -9.32 0.35
CA GLU A 106 -7.09 -8.33 0.84
C GLU A 106 -6.91 -6.99 0.14
N VAL A 107 -5.65 -6.53 -0.01
CA VAL A 107 -5.35 -5.30 -0.76
C VAL A 107 -5.83 -5.42 -2.20
N LEU A 108 -5.56 -6.54 -2.88
CA LEU A 108 -5.97 -6.74 -4.27
C LEU A 108 -7.49 -6.84 -4.43
N ILE A 109 -8.21 -7.47 -3.50
CA ILE A 109 -9.68 -7.49 -3.49
C ILE A 109 -10.24 -6.07 -3.34
N GLY A 110 -9.64 -5.25 -2.47
CA GLY A 110 -10.01 -3.85 -2.29
C GLY A 110 -9.57 -2.92 -3.43
N ALA A 111 -8.91 -3.45 -4.46
CA ALA A 111 -8.35 -2.69 -5.56
C ALA A 111 -8.94 -3.07 -6.92
N GLU A 112 -10.04 -3.82 -6.98
CA GLU A 112 -10.63 -4.37 -8.20
C GLU A 112 -10.68 -3.35 -9.36
N ASN A 113 -11.35 -2.22 -9.13
CA ASN A 113 -11.49 -1.18 -10.16
C ASN A 113 -10.20 -0.37 -10.34
N THR A 114 -9.35 -0.34 -9.32
CA THR A 114 -8.04 0.35 -9.32
C THR A 114 -7.02 -0.39 -10.19
N LEU A 115 -7.07 -1.72 -10.23
CA LEU A 115 -6.18 -2.54 -11.05
C LEU A 115 -6.42 -2.30 -12.54
N ASP A 116 -7.67 -2.13 -12.98
CA ASP A 116 -8.01 -1.83 -14.39
C ASP A 116 -7.41 -0.50 -14.91
N ARG A 117 -7.16 0.44 -13.99
CA ARG A 117 -6.54 1.75 -14.28
C ARG A 117 -5.08 1.82 -13.86
N THR A 118 -4.48 0.68 -13.54
CA THR A 118 -3.06 0.55 -13.17
C THR A 118 -2.26 0.08 -14.38
N ASN A 119 -1.10 0.70 -14.60
CA ASN A 119 -0.22 0.35 -15.72
C ASN A 119 0.78 -0.76 -15.38
N LYS A 120 1.34 -0.73 -14.16
CA LYS A 120 2.31 -1.71 -13.67
C LYS A 120 2.10 -1.96 -12.19
N VAL A 121 2.32 -3.20 -11.77
CA VAL A 121 2.35 -3.61 -10.36
C VAL A 121 3.72 -4.20 -10.04
N ILE A 122 4.26 -3.84 -8.88
CA ILE A 122 5.34 -4.56 -8.22
C ILE A 122 4.77 -5.04 -6.89
N ILE A 123 4.84 -6.34 -6.63
CA ILE A 123 4.28 -6.91 -5.42
C ILE A 123 5.26 -7.91 -4.78
N GLU A 124 5.51 -7.74 -3.49
CA GLU A 124 6.14 -8.74 -2.62
C GLU A 124 5.04 -9.74 -2.21
N VAL A 125 5.30 -11.04 -2.38
CA VAL A 125 4.26 -12.06 -2.33
C VAL A 125 4.66 -13.19 -1.42
N HIS A 126 3.92 -13.32 -0.33
CA HIS A 126 3.98 -14.46 0.56
C HIS A 126 3.55 -15.73 -0.19
N GLU A 127 4.27 -16.85 0.04
CA GLU A 127 4.08 -18.09 -0.71
C GLU A 127 2.62 -18.59 -0.71
N ARG A 128 1.95 -18.48 0.45
CA ARG A 128 0.54 -18.85 0.62
C ARG A 128 -0.43 -18.07 -0.29
N ASN A 129 -0.04 -16.88 -0.74
CA ASN A 129 -0.87 -15.97 -1.55
C ASN A 129 -0.52 -16.00 -3.05
N ARG A 130 0.56 -16.69 -3.45
CA ARG A 130 1.08 -16.70 -4.82
C ARG A 130 0.03 -17.02 -5.89
N ASN A 131 -0.77 -18.07 -5.68
CA ASN A 131 -1.75 -18.50 -6.68
C ASN A 131 -2.87 -17.46 -6.86
N PHE A 132 -3.34 -16.88 -5.76
CA PHE A 132 -4.37 -15.85 -5.79
C PHE A 132 -3.84 -14.59 -6.49
N VAL A 133 -2.68 -14.10 -6.07
CA VAL A 133 -2.04 -12.90 -6.64
C VAL A 133 -1.83 -13.06 -8.15
N ASN A 134 -1.28 -14.19 -8.60
CA ASN A 134 -1.05 -14.44 -10.02
C ASN A 134 -2.35 -14.42 -10.83
N THR A 135 -3.38 -15.12 -10.33
CA THR A 135 -4.70 -15.17 -10.99
C THR A 135 -5.29 -13.77 -11.09
N LYS A 136 -5.29 -13.04 -9.96
CA LYS A 136 -5.85 -11.70 -9.89
C LYS A 136 -5.14 -10.73 -10.82
N LEU A 137 -3.81 -10.70 -10.81
CA LEU A 137 -3.06 -9.81 -11.72
C LEU A 137 -3.23 -10.21 -13.19
N GLN A 138 -3.43 -11.50 -13.49
CA GLN A 138 -3.71 -11.96 -14.85
C GLN A 138 -5.09 -11.51 -15.35
N GLU A 139 -6.12 -11.53 -14.50
CA GLU A 139 -7.48 -11.02 -14.82
C GLU A 139 -7.45 -9.57 -15.31
N HIS A 140 -6.57 -8.75 -14.72
CA HIS A 140 -6.40 -7.33 -15.07
C HIS A 140 -5.27 -7.08 -16.09
N GLY A 141 -4.68 -8.13 -16.69
CA GLY A 141 -3.62 -8.00 -17.70
C GLY A 141 -2.28 -7.46 -17.17
N LEU A 142 -2.07 -7.52 -15.86
CA LEU A 142 -0.90 -7.01 -15.13
C LEU A 142 0.18 -8.08 -14.89
N TYR A 143 -0.10 -9.33 -15.27
CA TYR A 143 0.83 -10.45 -15.20
C TYR A 143 0.97 -11.13 -16.56
N LYS A 144 2.22 -11.38 -16.98
CA LYS A 144 2.56 -12.10 -18.21
C LYS A 144 3.50 -13.25 -17.86
N LEU A 145 3.10 -14.46 -18.25
CA LEU A 145 3.90 -15.69 -18.13
C LEU A 145 5.07 -15.70 -19.14
#